data_AF-A0A174ZFI4-F1
#
_entry.id   AF-A0A174ZFI4-F1
#
_cell.length_a   1.000
_cell.length_b   1.000
_cell.length_c   1.000
_cell.angle_alpha   90.00
_cell.angle_beta   90.00
_cell.angle_gamma   90.00
#
_symmetry.space_group_name_H-M   'P 1'
#
loop_
_entity.id
_entity.type
_entity.pdbx_description
1 polymer ?
#
loop_
_entity_poly.entity_id
_entity_poly.type
_entity_poly.pdbx_seq_one_letter_code
_entity_poly.pdbx_strand_id
1 'polypeptide(L)' 'MDKDEFEIGDKVFKWLSIGEMEEDFDIMSKNDDVIAFVKKRCC' A
#
# COMPACT_ATOMS: atom_id res chain seq x y z
N MET A 1 2.88 18.71 6.95
CA MET A 1 3.77 17.53 7.01
C MET A 1 2.82 16.37 7.22
N ASP A 2 2.35 15.83 6.10
CA ASP A 2 1.37 14.75 6.07
C ASP A 2 1.96 13.55 6.82
N LYS A 3 1.17 12.98 7.72
CA LYS A 3 1.61 11.81 8.48
C LYS A 3 1.59 10.62 7.52
N ASP A 4 2.76 10.12 7.16
CA ASP A 4 2.93 8.90 6.35
C ASP A 4 2.49 7.63 7.10
N GLU A 5 1.93 7.74 8.30
CA GLU A 5 1.58 6.60 9.16
C GLU A 5 0.20 6.80 9.80
N PHE A 6 -0.48 5.68 10.08
CA PHE A 6 -1.77 5.61 10.74
C PHE A 6 -1.87 4.39 11.66
N GLU A 7 -2.74 4.45 12.65
CA GLU A 7 -2.92 3.37 13.63
C GLU A 7 -4.27 2.67 13.44
N ILE A 8 -4.26 1.34 13.50
CA ILE A 8 -5.46 0.51 13.61
C ILE A 8 -5.28 -0.43 14.79
N GLY A 9 -6.00 -0.18 15.89
CA GLY A 9 -5.79 -0.88 17.16
C GLY A 9 -4.40 -0.57 17.72
N ASP A 10 -3.66 -1.61 18.11
CA ASP A 10 -2.29 -1.47 18.64
C ASP A 10 -1.21 -1.64 17.57
N LYS A 11 -1.56 -1.49 16.28
CA LYS A 11 -0.65 -1.64 15.15
C LYS A 11 -0.54 -0.34 14.35
N VAL A 12 0.70 0.01 14.02
CA VAL A 12 1.05 1.14 13.16
C VAL A 12 1.21 0.64 11.72
N PHE A 13 0.64 1.39 10.78
CA PHE A 13 0.70 1.15 9.35
C PHE A 13 1.24 2.39 8.64
N LYS A 14 1.84 2.18 7.47
CA LYS A 14 2.37 3.25 6.64
C LYS A 14 1.51 3.44 5.39
N TRP A 15 1.25 4.69 5.02
CA TRP A 15 0.74 5.04 3.70
C TRP A 15 1.84 4.86 2.66
N LEU A 16 1.53 4.13 1.60
CA LEU A 16 2.41 3.93 0.45
C LEU A 16 1.63 4.28 -0.81
N SER A 17 2.29 4.92 -1.76
CA SER A 17 1.81 5.01 -3.13
C SER A 17 1.87 3.64 -3.81
N ILE A 18 1.12 3.46 -4.91
CA ILE A 18 1.15 2.21 -5.69
C ILE A 18 2.57 1.91 -6.19
N GLY A 19 3.32 2.92 -6.63
CA GLY A 19 4.70 2.73 -7.08
C GLY A 19 5.61 2.21 -5.96
N GLU A 20 5.50 2.77 -4.75
CA GLU A 20 6.27 2.28 -3.59
C GLU A 20 5.88 0.86 -3.18
N MET A 21 4.61 0.46 -3.37
CA MET A 21 4.18 -0.91 -3.13
C MET A 21 4.75 -1.89 -4.16
N GLU A 22 4.89 -1.48 -5.42
CA GLU A 22 5.43 -2.31 -6.50
C GLU A 22 6.95 -2.55 -6.38
N GLU A 23 7.68 -1.61 -5.79
CA GLU A 23 9.13 -1.70 -5.60
C GLU A 23 9.54 -2.67 -4.48
N ASP A 24 8.64 -2.97 -3.54
CA ASP A 24 8.88 -3.91 -2.45
C ASP A 24 8.23 -5.28 -2.74
N PHE A 25 9.09 -6.29 -2.94
CA PHE A 25 8.66 -7.65 -3.29
C PHE A 25 7.79 -8.31 -2.21
N ASP A 26 8.06 -8.06 -0.93
CA ASP A 26 7.28 -8.65 0.17
C ASP A 26 5.89 -8.01 0.26
N ILE A 27 5.80 -6.70 -0.01
CA ILE A 27 4.52 -5.98 -0.08
C ILE A 27 3.70 -6.39 -1.31
N MET A 28 4.32 -6.47 -2.48
CA MET A 28 3.69 -6.97 -3.71
C MET A 28 3.13 -8.37 -3.53
N SER A 29 3.91 -9.30 -2.99
CA SER A 29 3.48 -10.68 -2.76
C SER A 29 2.25 -10.78 -1.85
N LYS A 30 2.12 -9.87 -0.88
CA LYS A 30 1.01 -9.85 0.08
C LYS A 30 -0.22 -9.08 -0.41
N ASN A 31 -0.06 -8.13 -1.33
CA ASN A 31 -1.11 -7.18 -1.72
C ASN A 31 -1.35 -7.10 -3.24
N ASP A 32 -0.90 -8.10 -4.01
CA ASP A 32 -1.02 -8.14 -5.48
C ASP A 32 -2.46 -7.90 -5.96
N ASP A 33 -3.46 -8.47 -5.26
CA ASP A 33 -4.88 -8.31 -5.56
C ASP A 33 -5.37 -6.87 -5.36
N VAL A 34 -4.96 -6.20 -4.29
CA VAL A 34 -5.29 -4.80 -3.99
C VAL A 34 -4.63 -3.87 -5.01
N ILE A 35 -3.34 -4.09 -5.31
CA ILE A 35 -2.59 -3.32 -6.30
C ILE A 35 -3.24 -3.46 -7.68
N ALA A 36 -3.55 -4.68 -8.12
CA ALA A 36 -4.21 -4.95 -9.39
C ALA A 36 -5.60 -4.30 -9.48
N PHE A 37 -6.38 -4.34 -8.39
CA PHE A 37 -7.70 -3.70 -8.34
C PHE A 37 -7.62 -2.18 -8.50
N VAL A 38 -6.70 -1.52 -7.78
CA VAL A 38 -6.53 -0.06 -7.85
C VAL A 38 -6.09 0.34 -9.26
N LYS A 39 -5.13 -0.37 -9.86
CA LYS A 39 -4.69 -0.12 -11.23
C LYS A 39 -5.83 -0.24 -12.25
N LYS A 40 -6.66 -1.28 -12.13
CA LYS A 40 -7.82 -1.47 -13.02
C LYS A 40 -8.86 -0.34 -12.93
N ARG A 41 -8.96 0.36 -11.80
CA ARG A 41 -9.93 1.43 -11.58
C ARG A 41 -9.38 2.81 -11.93
N CYS A 42 -8.06 2.98 -11.89
CA CYS A 42 -7.36 4.23 -12.19
C CYS A 42 -6.84 4.30 -13.64
N CYS A 43 -7.03 3.24 -14.45
CA CYS A 43 -6.69 3.16 -15.87
C CYS A 43 -7.92 2.90 -16.74
#